data_AF-A0A1W9LJ02-F1
#
_entry.id   AF-A0A1W9LJ02-F1
#
_cell.length_a   1.000
_cell.length_b   1.000
_cell.length_c   1.000
_cell.angle_alpha   90.00
_cell.angle_beta   90.00
_cell.angle_gamma   90.00
#
_symmetry.space_group_name_H-M   'P 1'
#
loop_
_entity.id
_entity.type
_entity.pdbx_description
1 polymer ?
#
loop_
_entity_poly.entity_id
_entity_poly.type
_entity_poly.pdbx_seq_one_letter_code
_entity_poly.pdbx_strand_id
1 'polypeptide(L)'
;MYNHKKILDELLIAKNGIHVNSIHFVSDEIFEKNETEKLLSVGLDSYEPIYFSVEGSNYPEITGAQPFSKREGATICAKKDLKIDQVIFLKNHVQKELDVPIELQSDWRSMVQLIALAHEFGHVEDMQKSINFSLSETPTVKLVEAEAYAHTYALNYLNNLGASIARDTLSGSLYKLLNSECEFEKSFFQLISLSIGKDRLQKWATA
;
A
#
# COMPACT_ATOMS: atom_id res chain seq x y z
N MET A 1 -14.31 -17.72 -11.41
CA MET A 1 -14.07 -16.27 -11.54
C MET A 1 -14.26 -15.67 -10.16
N TYR A 2 -13.18 -15.21 -9.53
CA TYR A 2 -13.27 -14.55 -8.22
C TYR A 2 -13.98 -13.21 -8.41
N ASN A 3 -14.87 -12.86 -7.49
CA ASN A 3 -15.51 -11.56 -7.45
C ASN A 3 -14.63 -10.66 -6.57
N HIS A 4 -13.59 -10.05 -7.14
CA HIS A 4 -12.63 -9.24 -6.37
C HIS A 4 -13.31 -8.05 -5.71
N LYS A 5 -14.39 -7.54 -6.32
CA LYS A 5 -15.24 -6.51 -5.72
C LYS A 5 -15.84 -6.98 -4.39
N LYS A 6 -16.40 -8.19 -4.35
CA LYS A 6 -16.94 -8.74 -3.09
C LYS A 6 -15.87 -8.85 -2.01
N ILE A 7 -14.67 -9.31 -2.36
CA ILE A 7 -13.55 -9.44 -1.41
C ILE A 7 -13.09 -8.07 -0.92
N LEU A 8 -13.00 -7.08 -1.81
CA LEU A 8 -12.69 -5.70 -1.47
C LEU A 8 -13.74 -5.12 -0.51
N ASP A 9 -15.03 -5.30 -0.82
CA ASP A 9 -16.14 -4.82 0.02
C ASP A 9 -16.10 -5.45 1.42
N GLU A 10 -15.82 -6.76 1.51
CA GLU A 10 -15.63 -7.47 2.78
C GLU A 10 -14.42 -6.92 3.57
N LEU A 11 -13.30 -6.66 2.88
CA LEU A 11 -12.10 -6.10 3.49
C LEU A 11 -12.34 -4.65 3.98
N LEU A 12 -13.09 -3.83 3.27
CA LEU A 12 -13.45 -2.47 3.71
C LEU A 12 -14.26 -2.47 5.01
N ILE A 13 -15.11 -3.47 5.21
CA ILE A 13 -15.95 -3.62 6.41
C ILE A 13 -15.14 -4.22 7.56
N ALA A 14 -14.51 -5.38 7.33
CA ALA A 14 -13.84 -6.15 8.37
C ALA A 14 -12.48 -5.55 8.76
N LYS A 15 -11.84 -4.85 7.83
CA LYS A 15 -10.50 -4.23 7.95
C LYS A 15 -9.41 -5.19 8.43
N ASN A 16 -9.67 -6.50 8.34
CA ASN A 16 -8.85 -7.56 8.94
C ASN A 16 -8.48 -7.29 10.42
N GLY A 17 -9.37 -6.64 11.19
CA GLY A 17 -9.09 -6.24 12.58
C GLY A 17 -8.09 -5.08 12.73
N ILE A 18 -7.62 -4.48 11.64
CA ILE A 18 -6.78 -3.29 11.63
C ILE A 18 -7.62 -2.06 11.93
N HIS A 19 -7.16 -1.26 12.90
CA HIS A 19 -7.82 -0.01 13.23
C HIS A 19 -7.38 1.10 12.27
N VAL A 20 -8.30 1.66 11.50
CA VAL A 20 -8.08 2.87 10.71
C VAL A 20 -9.22 3.84 10.98
N ASN A 21 -8.91 5.13 10.96
CA ASN A 21 -9.92 6.16 11.11
C ASN A 21 -10.94 6.06 9.96
N SER A 22 -10.44 6.01 8.74
CA SER A 22 -11.25 6.02 7.52
C SER A 22 -10.46 5.55 6.30
N ILE A 23 -11.20 5.13 5.28
CA ILE A 23 -10.67 4.67 3.98
C ILE A 23 -11.45 5.43 2.91
N HIS A 24 -10.75 6.10 2.00
CA HIS A 24 -11.35 6.97 1.00
C HIS A 24 -10.89 6.60 -0.40
N PHE A 25 -11.86 6.37 -1.29
CA PHE A 25 -11.61 6.30 -2.73
C PHE A 25 -11.69 7.72 -3.31
N VAL A 26 -10.58 8.22 -3.84
CA VAL A 26 -10.44 9.60 -4.31
C VAL A 26 -10.07 9.67 -5.79
N SER A 27 -10.32 10.81 -6.45
CA SER A 27 -9.85 11.04 -7.81
C SER A 27 -8.33 11.14 -7.86
N ASP A 28 -7.75 10.95 -9.05
CA ASP A 28 -6.31 11.13 -9.26
C ASP A 28 -5.85 12.53 -8.86
N GLU A 29 -6.64 13.56 -9.17
CA GLU A 29 -6.36 14.95 -8.77
C GLU A 29 -6.17 15.09 -7.26
N ILE A 30 -7.07 14.50 -6.44
CA ILE A 30 -6.94 14.52 -4.98
C ILE A 30 -5.78 13.65 -4.52
N PHE A 31 -5.58 12.50 -5.16
CA PHE A 31 -4.50 11.57 -4.83
C PHE A 31 -3.11 12.18 -5.06
N GLU A 32 -2.97 13.13 -5.97
CA GLU A 32 -1.71 13.83 -6.26
C GLU A 32 -1.42 15.01 -5.31
N LYS A 33 -2.41 15.46 -4.51
CA LYS A 33 -2.23 16.57 -3.55
C LYS A 33 -1.31 16.21 -2.39
N ASN A 34 -0.82 17.19 -1.64
CA ASN A 34 -0.08 16.91 -0.41
C ASN A 34 -0.99 16.31 0.69
N GLU A 35 -0.40 15.82 1.79
CA GLU A 35 -1.15 15.14 2.86
C GLU A 35 -2.22 16.02 3.52
N THR A 36 -1.90 17.30 3.78
CA THR A 36 -2.85 18.26 4.35
C THR A 36 -4.06 18.47 3.44
N GLU A 37 -3.82 18.66 2.14
CA GLU A 37 -4.88 18.84 1.14
C GLU A 37 -5.73 17.59 0.95
N LYS A 38 -5.12 16.39 1.03
CA LYS A 38 -5.84 15.11 1.04
C LYS A 38 -6.77 15.01 2.24
N LEU A 39 -6.29 15.26 3.45
CA LEU A 39 -7.10 15.25 4.68
C LEU A 39 -8.26 16.26 4.60
N LEU A 40 -7.98 17.48 4.14
CA LEU A 40 -9.01 18.50 3.92
C LEU A 40 -10.11 18.02 2.96
N SER A 41 -9.75 17.35 1.87
CA SER A 41 -10.70 16.89 0.84
C SER A 41 -11.74 15.88 1.36
N VAL A 42 -11.47 15.24 2.49
CA VAL A 42 -12.34 14.22 3.11
C VAL A 42 -12.94 14.68 4.44
N GLY A 43 -12.85 15.98 4.76
CA GLY A 43 -13.44 16.56 5.98
C GLY A 43 -12.64 16.27 7.25
N LEU A 44 -11.33 16.04 7.12
CA LEU A 44 -10.40 15.84 8.24
C LEU A 44 -9.46 17.05 8.42
N ASP A 45 -9.95 18.27 8.18
CA ASP A 45 -9.19 19.52 8.25
C ASP A 45 -8.55 19.79 9.63
N SER A 46 -9.18 19.27 10.70
CA SER A 46 -8.65 19.36 12.06
C SER A 46 -7.51 18.37 12.38
N TYR A 47 -7.13 17.49 11.45
CA TYR A 47 -6.03 16.54 11.62
C TYR A 47 -4.73 17.13 11.07
N GLU A 48 -3.65 17.00 11.83
CA GLU A 48 -2.31 17.39 11.41
C GLU A 48 -1.56 16.14 10.91
N PRO A 49 -1.01 16.13 9.67
CA PRO A 49 -0.21 15.01 9.19
C PRO A 49 1.09 14.85 9.97
N ILE A 50 1.56 13.61 10.10
CA ILE A 50 2.83 13.23 10.71
C ILE A 50 3.77 12.79 9.59
N TYR A 51 4.83 13.58 9.38
CA TYR A 51 5.87 13.28 8.41
C TYR A 51 6.99 12.46 9.04
N PHE A 52 7.36 11.36 8.40
CA PHE A 52 8.46 10.50 8.84
C PHE A 52 9.77 10.88 8.14
N SER A 53 10.85 10.92 8.91
CA SER A 53 12.22 11.04 8.38
C SER A 53 12.82 9.68 8.05
N VAL A 54 13.69 9.62 7.05
CA VAL A 54 14.38 8.40 6.60
C VAL A 54 15.88 8.59 6.83
N GLU A 55 16.47 7.74 7.67
CA GLU A 55 17.92 7.71 7.94
C GLU A 55 18.57 9.10 8.15
N GLY A 56 17.93 9.95 8.97
CA GLY A 56 18.47 11.27 9.33
C GLY A 56 18.35 12.34 8.24
N SER A 57 17.75 12.01 7.10
CA SER A 57 17.32 12.98 6.09
C SER A 57 15.80 13.16 6.19
N ASN A 58 15.33 14.41 6.26
CA ASN A 58 13.91 14.67 6.03
C ASN A 58 13.60 14.16 4.61
N TYR A 59 12.67 13.22 4.49
CA TYR A 59 12.17 12.79 3.20
C TYR A 59 11.78 14.06 2.43
N PRO A 60 12.38 14.34 1.26
CA PRO A 60 12.09 15.58 0.57
C PRO A 60 10.62 15.55 0.15
N GLU A 61 9.94 16.69 0.24
CA GLU A 61 8.62 16.90 -0.38
C GLU A 61 8.64 16.61 -1.89
N ILE A 62 9.82 16.48 -2.51
CA ILE A 62 9.99 16.24 -3.95
C ILE A 62 11.29 15.44 -4.21
N THR A 63 11.23 14.10 -4.27
CA THR A 63 12.18 13.34 -5.12
C THR A 63 11.48 12.17 -5.80
N GLY A 64 11.34 12.29 -7.13
CA GLY A 64 10.98 11.18 -7.98
C GLY A 64 12.05 10.10 -8.00
N ALA A 65 11.61 8.86 -7.85
CA ALA A 65 12.22 7.70 -8.51
C ALA A 65 11.17 6.70 -9.01
N GLN A 66 9.88 7.06 -9.02
CA GLN A 66 8.92 6.73 -10.06
C GLN A 66 8.00 7.94 -10.22
N PRO A 67 7.48 8.26 -11.41
CA PRO A 67 6.36 9.20 -11.48
C PRO A 67 5.29 8.68 -10.51
N PHE A 68 4.75 9.57 -9.67
CA PHE A 68 3.66 9.29 -8.73
C PHE A 68 2.45 8.59 -9.40
N SER A 69 2.45 8.49 -10.73
CA SER A 69 1.49 7.80 -11.58
C SER A 69 1.29 6.30 -11.34
N LYS A 70 2.13 5.60 -10.55
CA LYS A 70 1.95 4.16 -10.28
C LYS A 70 1.50 3.78 -8.86
N ARG A 71 1.37 4.74 -7.94
CA ARG A 71 0.80 4.44 -6.62
C ARG A 71 -0.71 4.31 -6.75
N GLU A 72 -1.27 3.28 -6.14
CA GLU A 72 -2.71 3.00 -6.12
C GLU A 72 -3.34 3.22 -4.73
N GLY A 73 -2.48 3.36 -3.71
CA GLY A 73 -2.82 3.64 -2.32
C GLY A 73 -1.83 4.57 -1.64
N ALA A 74 -2.27 5.19 -0.55
CA ALA A 74 -1.45 5.94 0.37
C ALA A 74 -2.05 5.92 1.78
N THR A 75 -1.22 5.65 2.79
CA THR A 75 -1.59 5.78 4.20
C THR A 75 -1.02 7.08 4.75
N ILE A 76 -1.89 7.92 5.31
CA ILE A 76 -1.50 9.13 6.04
C ILE A 76 -1.61 8.83 7.54
N CYS A 77 -0.50 9.00 8.25
CA CYS A 77 -0.51 9.06 9.70
C CYS A 77 -0.83 10.49 10.13
N ALA A 78 -1.86 10.69 10.94
CA ALA A 78 -2.28 12.03 11.33
C ALA A 78 -2.65 12.07 12.82
N LYS A 79 -2.39 13.21 13.45
CA LYS A 79 -2.73 13.46 14.85
C LYS A 79 -3.89 14.46 14.93
N LYS A 80 -4.76 14.23 15.91
CA LYS A 80 -5.73 15.20 16.38
C LYS A 80 -5.74 15.14 17.90
N ASP A 81 -5.50 16.29 18.52
CA ASP A 81 -5.25 16.38 19.96
C ASP A 81 -4.09 15.45 20.39
N LEU A 82 -4.37 14.47 21.26
CA LEU A 82 -3.39 13.47 21.71
C LEU A 82 -3.53 12.11 21.00
N LYS A 83 -4.42 11.99 20.02
CA LYS A 83 -4.69 10.73 19.33
C LYS A 83 -4.00 10.71 17.96
N ILE A 84 -3.23 9.66 17.71
CA ILE A 84 -2.66 9.36 16.39
C ILE A 84 -3.55 8.31 15.73
N ASP A 85 -3.96 8.59 14.50
CA ASP A 85 -4.81 7.76 13.67
C ASP A 85 -4.18 7.58 12.28
N GLN A 86 -4.60 6.55 11.55
CA GLN A 86 -4.22 6.33 10.15
C GLN A 86 -5.45 6.48 9.25
N VAL A 87 -5.27 7.19 8.14
CA VAL A 87 -6.27 7.40 7.08
C VAL A 87 -5.72 6.82 5.78
N ILE A 88 -6.50 5.97 5.11
CA ILE A 88 -6.09 5.35 3.86
C ILE A 88 -6.79 6.04 2.70
N PHE A 89 -6.03 6.39 1.67
CA PHE A 89 -6.51 6.90 0.39
C PHE A 89 -6.21 5.88 -0.70
N LEU A 90 -7.20 5.57 -1.53
CA LEU A 90 -7.08 4.70 -2.70
C LEU A 90 -7.55 5.47 -3.93
N LYS A 91 -6.95 5.21 -5.09
CA LYS A 91 -7.46 5.75 -6.35
C LYS A 91 -8.83 5.13 -6.68
N ASN A 92 -9.80 5.97 -6.99
CA ASN A 92 -11.11 5.54 -7.47
C ASN A 92 -11.03 5.03 -8.92
N HIS A 93 -10.10 5.59 -9.70
CA HIS A 93 -9.84 5.20 -11.08
C HIS A 93 -8.51 4.48 -11.16
N VAL A 94 -8.57 3.17 -11.43
CA VAL A 94 -7.41 2.39 -11.86
C VAL A 94 -7.33 2.47 -13.38
N GLN A 95 -6.13 2.68 -13.90
CA GLN A 95 -5.86 2.69 -15.33
C GLN A 95 -6.31 1.35 -15.95
N LYS A 96 -7.00 1.43 -17.10
CA LYS A 96 -7.41 0.23 -17.83
C LYS A 96 -6.18 -0.56 -18.26
N GLU A 97 -6.21 -1.87 -18.05
CA GLU A 97 -5.21 -2.78 -18.59
C GLU A 97 -5.61 -3.18 -20.00
N LEU A 98 -4.78 -2.90 -21.00
CA LEU A 98 -5.16 -3.05 -22.42
C LEU A 98 -5.42 -4.51 -22.80
N ASP A 99 -4.71 -5.43 -22.13
CA ASP A 99 -4.81 -6.87 -22.36
C ASP A 99 -6.01 -7.52 -21.63
N VAL A 100 -6.76 -6.75 -20.84
CA VAL A 100 -7.96 -7.23 -20.13
C VAL A 100 -9.23 -6.89 -20.94
N PRO A 101 -10.09 -7.86 -21.25
CA PRO A 101 -11.38 -7.61 -21.92
C PRO A 101 -12.23 -6.55 -21.22
N ILE A 102 -12.99 -5.76 -21.99
CA ILE A 102 -13.76 -4.61 -21.47
C ILE A 102 -14.75 -5.01 -20.36
N GLU A 103 -15.33 -6.20 -20.47
CA GLU A 103 -16.25 -6.80 -19.52
C GLU A 103 -15.59 -7.21 -18.19
N LEU A 104 -14.26 -7.41 -18.18
CA LEU A 104 -13.47 -7.77 -17.01
C LEU A 104 -12.77 -6.56 -16.37
N GLN A 105 -12.80 -5.38 -16.99
CA GLN A 105 -12.14 -4.16 -16.48
C GLN A 105 -12.64 -3.74 -15.09
N SER A 106 -13.92 -3.97 -14.79
CA SER A 106 -14.46 -3.65 -13.45
C SER A 106 -13.87 -4.57 -12.39
N ASP A 107 -13.72 -5.87 -12.68
CA ASP A 107 -13.13 -6.82 -11.74
C ASP A 107 -11.63 -6.58 -11.59
N TRP A 108 -10.93 -6.27 -12.70
CA TRP A 108 -9.53 -5.83 -12.69
C TRP A 108 -9.32 -4.62 -11.78
N ARG A 109 -10.14 -3.57 -11.90
CA ARG A 109 -10.07 -2.41 -11.01
C ARG A 109 -10.22 -2.81 -9.55
N SER A 110 -11.22 -3.62 -9.23
CA SER A 110 -11.44 -4.09 -7.86
C SER A 110 -10.29 -4.94 -7.35
N MET A 111 -9.64 -5.73 -8.20
CA MET A 111 -8.44 -6.49 -7.86
C MET A 111 -7.26 -5.58 -7.52
N VAL A 112 -6.98 -4.55 -8.33
CA VAL A 112 -5.91 -3.59 -8.06
C VAL A 112 -6.17 -2.82 -6.78
N GLN A 113 -7.41 -2.38 -6.56
CA GLN A 113 -7.82 -1.70 -5.32
C GLN A 113 -7.72 -2.63 -4.09
N LEU A 114 -8.03 -3.92 -4.24
CA LEU A 114 -7.85 -4.92 -3.20
C LEU A 114 -6.37 -5.09 -2.84
N ILE A 115 -5.49 -5.20 -3.83
CA ILE A 115 -4.03 -5.29 -3.62
C ILE A 115 -3.53 -4.04 -2.89
N ALA A 116 -3.91 -2.86 -3.37
CA ALA A 116 -3.52 -1.59 -2.77
C ALA A 116 -4.01 -1.49 -1.31
N LEU A 117 -5.29 -1.77 -1.05
CA LEU A 117 -5.83 -1.73 0.32
C LEU A 117 -5.13 -2.72 1.26
N ALA A 118 -4.86 -3.94 0.79
CA ALA A 118 -4.14 -4.93 1.58
C ALA A 118 -2.71 -4.45 1.91
N HIS A 119 -2.03 -3.82 0.97
CA HIS A 119 -0.71 -3.21 1.17
C HIS A 119 -0.77 -2.06 2.19
N GLU A 120 -1.72 -1.13 2.05
CA GLU A 120 -1.88 -0.01 2.99
C GLU A 120 -2.21 -0.51 4.42
N PHE A 121 -3.01 -1.57 4.56
CA PHE A 121 -3.20 -2.19 5.87
C PHE A 121 -1.93 -2.78 6.47
N GLY A 122 -1.00 -3.26 5.63
CA GLY A 122 0.32 -3.67 6.09
C GLY A 122 1.11 -2.50 6.71
N HIS A 123 1.06 -1.31 6.11
CA HIS A 123 1.66 -0.11 6.73
C HIS A 123 0.99 0.29 8.05
N VAL A 124 -0.35 0.23 8.11
CA VAL A 124 -1.07 0.54 9.35
C VAL A 124 -0.72 -0.47 10.45
N GLU A 125 -0.67 -1.76 10.14
CA GLU A 125 -0.27 -2.80 11.10
C GLU A 125 1.16 -2.57 11.60
N ASP A 126 2.10 -2.25 10.70
CA ASP A 126 3.48 -1.93 11.01
C ASP A 126 3.57 -0.75 12.00
N MET A 127 2.84 0.35 11.72
CA MET A 127 2.76 1.51 12.61
C MET A 127 2.18 1.16 13.98
N GLN A 128 1.08 0.42 14.03
CA GLN A 128 0.39 0.04 15.28
C GLN A 128 1.24 -0.87 16.16
N LYS A 129 2.09 -1.69 15.55
CA LYS A 129 3.05 -2.56 16.25
C LYS A 129 4.41 -1.90 16.46
N SER A 130 4.62 -0.69 15.91
CA SER A 130 5.87 0.06 15.96
C SER A 130 7.09 -0.77 15.53
N ILE A 131 6.98 -1.48 14.41
CA ILE A 131 8.04 -2.38 13.92
C ILE A 131 9.11 -1.57 13.18
N ASN A 132 8.70 -0.83 12.15
CA ASN A 132 9.58 -0.02 11.29
C ASN A 132 9.31 1.49 11.39
N PHE A 133 8.25 1.88 12.10
CA PHE A 133 7.87 3.27 12.34
C PHE A 133 8.11 3.66 13.80
N SER A 134 8.70 4.84 14.01
CA SER A 134 8.79 5.49 15.32
C SER A 134 7.95 6.77 15.32
N LEU A 135 7.06 6.90 16.30
CA LEU A 135 6.21 8.09 16.53
C LEU A 135 6.76 8.97 17.67
N SER A 136 8.08 8.99 17.87
CA SER A 136 8.76 9.86 18.83
C SER A 136 8.68 11.34 18.41
N GLU A 137 9.29 12.24 19.20
CA GLU A 137 9.34 13.69 18.90
C GLU A 137 9.86 14.00 17.50
N THR A 138 10.73 13.13 16.95
CA THR A 138 11.15 13.15 15.55
C THR A 138 10.73 11.83 14.91
N PRO A 139 9.57 11.78 14.23
CA PRO A 139 9.10 10.56 13.61
C PRO A 139 10.09 10.03 12.58
N THR A 140 10.35 8.73 12.61
CA THR A 140 11.28 8.06 11.69
C THR A 140 10.66 6.81 11.10
N VAL A 141 11.11 6.43 9.91
CA VAL A 141 10.74 5.17 9.26
C VAL A 141 11.96 4.49 8.66
N LYS A 142 12.05 3.18 8.86
CA LYS A 142 12.94 2.30 8.09
C LYS A 142 12.26 1.96 6.78
N LEU A 143 12.43 2.81 5.77
CA LEU A 143 11.60 2.82 4.57
C LEU A 143 11.59 1.48 3.83
N VAL A 144 12.76 0.88 3.61
CA VAL A 144 12.88 -0.39 2.85
C VAL A 144 12.16 -1.52 3.60
N GLU A 145 12.35 -1.59 4.91
CA GLU A 145 11.74 -2.59 5.78
C GLU A 145 10.22 -2.40 5.90
N ALA A 146 9.74 -1.15 5.99
CA ALA A 146 8.32 -0.82 6.03
C ALA A 146 7.60 -1.22 4.74
N GLU A 147 8.20 -0.92 3.58
CA GLU A 147 7.68 -1.35 2.27
C GLU A 147 7.67 -2.87 2.14
N ALA A 148 8.76 -3.54 2.55
CA ALA A 148 8.86 -5.00 2.52
C ALA A 148 7.81 -5.65 3.43
N TYR A 149 7.57 -5.07 4.60
CA TYR A 149 6.53 -5.50 5.53
C TYR A 149 5.15 -5.41 4.91
N ALA A 150 4.79 -4.24 4.36
CA ALA A 150 3.48 -4.01 3.75
C ALA A 150 3.18 -4.96 2.58
N HIS A 151 4.16 -5.18 1.69
CA HIS A 151 4.03 -6.15 0.60
C HIS A 151 3.93 -7.60 1.09
N THR A 152 4.72 -7.97 2.11
CA THR A 152 4.65 -9.30 2.73
C THR A 152 3.29 -9.54 3.35
N TYR A 153 2.76 -8.55 4.08
CA TYR A 153 1.42 -8.59 4.66
C TYR A 153 0.36 -8.81 3.57
N ALA A 154 0.40 -8.01 2.49
CA ALA A 154 -0.55 -8.12 1.39
C ALA A 154 -0.51 -9.52 0.73
N LEU A 155 0.68 -10.06 0.44
CA LEU A 155 0.83 -11.39 -0.14
C LEU A 155 0.23 -12.49 0.76
N ASN A 156 0.54 -12.46 2.06
CA ASN A 156 0.02 -13.44 3.01
C ASN A 156 -1.49 -13.30 3.18
N TYR A 157 -2.00 -12.08 3.24
CA TYR A 157 -3.43 -11.82 3.35
C TYR A 157 -4.20 -12.37 2.14
N LEU A 158 -3.77 -12.01 0.92
CA LEU A 158 -4.38 -12.49 -0.33
C LEU A 158 -4.30 -14.01 -0.46
N ASN A 159 -3.19 -14.61 -0.03
CA ASN A 159 -3.04 -16.06 0.02
C ASN A 159 -4.05 -16.71 0.97
N ASN A 160 -4.21 -16.17 2.18
CA ASN A 160 -5.14 -16.71 3.18
C ASN A 160 -6.61 -16.60 2.75
N LEU A 161 -6.96 -15.56 2.00
CA LEU A 161 -8.28 -15.41 1.39
C LEU A 161 -8.53 -16.32 0.18
N GLY A 162 -7.49 -16.96 -0.37
CA GLY A 162 -7.57 -17.68 -1.63
C GLY A 162 -7.71 -16.77 -2.86
N ALA A 163 -7.43 -15.47 -2.75
CA ALA A 163 -7.47 -14.50 -3.85
C ALA A 163 -6.23 -14.64 -4.76
N SER A 164 -6.10 -15.80 -5.41
CA SER A 164 -4.88 -16.19 -6.12
C SER A 164 -4.48 -15.21 -7.23
N ILE A 165 -5.44 -14.76 -8.05
CA ILE A 165 -5.15 -13.86 -9.17
C ILE A 165 -4.54 -12.53 -8.67
N ALA A 166 -5.11 -11.96 -7.59
CA ALA A 166 -4.58 -10.75 -6.96
C ALA A 166 -3.17 -10.97 -6.39
N ARG A 167 -2.97 -12.08 -5.67
CA ARG A 167 -1.66 -12.46 -5.10
C ARG A 167 -0.61 -12.65 -6.20
N ASP A 168 -0.96 -13.37 -7.25
CA ASP A 168 -0.06 -13.72 -8.34
C ASP A 168 0.29 -12.48 -9.17
N THR A 169 -0.66 -11.56 -9.35
CA THR A 169 -0.42 -10.22 -9.95
C THR A 169 0.58 -9.39 -9.12
N LEU A 170 0.41 -9.33 -7.80
CA LEU A 170 1.34 -8.64 -6.90
C LEU A 170 2.72 -9.30 -6.93
N SER A 171 2.77 -10.63 -6.84
CA SER A 171 4.01 -11.41 -6.88
C SER A 171 4.75 -11.21 -8.19
N GLY A 172 4.05 -11.21 -9.33
CA GLY A 172 4.62 -10.95 -10.65
C GLY A 172 5.26 -9.56 -10.76
N SER A 173 4.64 -8.54 -10.18
CA SER A 173 5.21 -7.19 -10.13
C SER A 173 6.47 -7.13 -9.26
N LEU A 174 6.47 -7.79 -8.10
CA LEU A 174 7.63 -7.85 -7.21
C LEU A 174 8.78 -8.67 -7.79
N TYR A 175 8.48 -9.77 -8.48
CA TYR A 175 9.48 -10.66 -9.04
C TYR A 175 10.31 -10.01 -10.17
N LYS A 176 9.75 -8.99 -10.85
CA LYS A 176 10.50 -8.17 -11.82
C LYS A 176 11.69 -7.45 -11.19
N LEU A 177 11.65 -7.19 -9.87
CA LEU A 177 12.73 -6.52 -9.13
C LEU A 177 13.95 -7.42 -8.89
N LEU A 178 13.84 -8.74 -9.12
CA LEU A 178 14.95 -9.68 -9.00
C LEU A 178 16.19 -9.24 -9.80
N ASN A 179 15.97 -8.62 -10.96
CA ASN A 179 17.03 -8.16 -11.86
C ASN A 179 17.24 -6.64 -11.79
N SER A 180 16.71 -5.96 -10.77
CA SER A 180 16.90 -4.52 -10.64
C SER A 180 18.38 -4.20 -10.37
N GLU A 181 18.86 -3.11 -10.97
CA GLU A 181 20.19 -2.55 -10.68
C GLU A 181 20.16 -1.58 -9.49
N CYS A 182 18.97 -1.15 -9.05
CA CYS A 182 18.79 -0.22 -7.95
C CYS A 182 18.98 -0.90 -6.58
N GLU A 183 19.88 -0.38 -5.74
CA GLU A 183 20.17 -0.96 -4.42
C GLU A 183 18.95 -0.99 -3.49
N PHE A 184 18.10 0.03 -3.56
CA PHE A 184 16.82 0.07 -2.83
C PHE A 184 15.94 -1.12 -3.21
N GLU A 185 15.70 -1.31 -4.51
CA GLU A 185 14.83 -2.37 -5.03
C GLU A 185 15.40 -3.77 -4.77
N LYS A 186 16.73 -3.94 -4.84
CA LYS A 186 17.40 -5.20 -4.45
C LYS A 186 17.18 -5.53 -2.98
N SER A 187 17.39 -4.56 -2.10
CA SER A 187 17.24 -4.72 -0.65
C SER A 187 15.79 -5.03 -0.29
N PHE A 188 14.86 -4.28 -0.87
CA PHE A 188 13.42 -4.51 -0.75
C PHE A 188 13.01 -5.92 -1.21
N PHE A 189 13.43 -6.34 -2.42
CA PHE A 189 13.11 -7.66 -2.94
C PHE A 189 13.74 -8.79 -2.10
N GLN A 190 14.96 -8.58 -1.58
CA GLN A 190 15.62 -9.53 -0.68
C GLN A 190 14.83 -9.72 0.61
N LEU A 191 14.36 -8.63 1.24
CA LEU A 191 13.57 -8.71 2.47
C LEU A 191 12.24 -9.47 2.26
N ILE A 192 11.51 -9.17 1.17
CA ILE A 192 10.28 -9.92 0.85
C ILE A 192 10.60 -11.40 0.59
N SER A 193 11.68 -11.68 -0.15
CA SER A 193 12.12 -13.04 -0.45
C SER A 193 12.49 -13.84 0.79
N LEU A 194 13.09 -13.20 1.80
CA LEU A 194 13.39 -13.83 3.09
C LEU A 194 12.12 -14.13 3.88
N SER A 195 11.12 -13.26 3.82
CA SER A 195 9.88 -13.41 4.58
C SER A 195 8.90 -14.43 3.96
N ILE A 196 8.70 -14.36 2.64
CA ILE A 196 7.75 -15.24 1.91
C ILE A 196 8.41 -16.55 1.43
N GLY A 197 9.71 -16.50 1.15
CA GLY A 197 10.46 -17.53 0.44
C GLY A 197 10.55 -17.24 -1.06
N LYS A 198 11.78 -17.12 -1.58
CA LYS A 198 12.06 -16.80 -2.99
C LYS A 198 11.36 -17.74 -3.98
N ASP A 199 11.44 -19.05 -3.74
CA ASP A 199 10.81 -20.07 -4.62
C ASP A 199 9.28 -19.94 -4.63
N ARG A 200 8.69 -19.53 -3.51
CA ARG A 200 7.25 -19.31 -3.39
C ARG A 200 6.82 -18.08 -4.19
N LEU A 201 7.56 -16.97 -4.08
CA LEU A 201 7.33 -15.77 -4.88
C LEU A 201 7.44 -16.07 -6.38
N GLN A 202 8.46 -16.82 -6.79
CA GLN A 202 8.61 -17.24 -8.19
C GLN A 202 7.41 -18.07 -8.65
N LYS A 203 7.01 -19.07 -7.86
CA LYS A 203 5.85 -19.93 -8.19
C LYS A 203 4.58 -19.13 -8.39
N TRP A 204 4.31 -18.15 -7.53
CA TRP A 204 3.14 -17.27 -7.66
C TRP A 204 3.27 -16.29 -8.82
N ALA A 205 4.46 -15.79 -9.11
CA ALA A 205 4.70 -14.85 -10.21
C ALA A 205 4.51 -15.47 -11.61
N THR A 206 4.63 -16.79 -11.73
CA THR A 206 4.49 -17.53 -13.00
C THR A 206 3.20 -18.35 -13.10
N ALA A 207 2.26 -18.15 -12.17
CA ALA A 207 1.02 -18.92 -12.06
C ALA A 207 -0.06 -18.48 -13.07
#